data_AF-A0A0Q9TTA9-F1
#
_entry.id   AF-A0A0Q9TTA9-F1
#
_cell.length_a   1.000
_cell.length_b   1.000
_cell.length_c   1.000
_cell.angle_alpha   90.00
_cell.angle_beta   90.00
_cell.angle_gamma   90.00
#
_symmetry.space_group_name_H-M   'P 1'
#
loop_
_entity.id
_entity.type
_entity.pdbx_description
1 polymer ?
#
loop_
_entity_poly.entity_id
_entity_poly.type
_entity_poly.pdbx_seq_one_letter_code
_entity_poly.pdbx_strand_id
1 'polypeptide(L)'
;MGITDVRTKHTPGSLSHELNMKLLREELGFNGLIVSDATSMIGMTSFGRRKDIIPQCIASGVDMFLFTNDMQEDFQAMLQGVHDGALTEERLNEAVTRILALKASLGLHLTQADERDLGVVGSAEHLQLAAEIASKSVTLVKDTQAFYL
;
A
#
# COMPACT_ATOMS: atom_id res chain seq x y z
N MET A 1 -26.59 -16.50 -12.64
CA MET A 1 -26.11 -16.52 -14.04
C MET A 1 -25.45 -15.17 -14.31
N GLY A 2 -24.17 -15.17 -14.68
CA GLY A 2 -23.35 -13.96 -14.96
C GLY A 2 -22.65 -13.42 -13.70
N ILE A 3 -21.33 -13.21 -13.63
CA ILE A 3 -20.28 -13.04 -14.64
C ILE A 3 -19.01 -13.71 -14.07
N THR A 4 -18.66 -14.92 -14.52
CA THR A 4 -17.28 -15.43 -14.37
C THR A 4 -16.51 -15.01 -15.62
N ASP A 5 -16.19 -13.72 -15.69
CA ASP A 5 -15.24 -13.18 -16.65
C ASP A 5 -13.84 -13.68 -16.26
N VAL A 6 -13.09 -14.22 -17.21
CA VAL A 6 -11.71 -14.70 -17.05
C VAL A 6 -10.80 -13.65 -16.39
N ARG A 7 -11.15 -12.35 -16.48
CA ARG A 7 -10.47 -11.24 -15.79
C ARG A 7 -10.56 -11.27 -14.26
N THR A 8 -11.62 -11.86 -13.69
CA THR A 8 -11.76 -11.99 -12.22
C THR A 8 -10.76 -12.96 -11.60
N LYS A 9 -10.15 -13.86 -12.39
CA LYS A 9 -9.10 -14.77 -11.90
C LYS A 9 -7.70 -14.14 -11.86
N HIS A 10 -7.49 -12.99 -12.50
CA HIS A 10 -6.16 -12.39 -12.67
C HIS A 10 -6.19 -10.87 -12.40
N THR A 11 -6.60 -10.49 -11.19
CA THR A 11 -6.50 -9.09 -10.74
C THR A 11 -5.12 -8.83 -10.09
N PRO A 12 -4.60 -7.59 -10.16
CA PRO A 12 -3.37 -7.22 -9.47
C PRO A 12 -3.56 -7.30 -7.95
N GLY A 13 -2.46 -7.32 -7.19
CA GLY A 13 -2.49 -7.43 -5.72
C GLY A 13 -3.52 -6.51 -5.06
N SER A 14 -3.54 -5.23 -5.45
CA SER A 14 -4.48 -4.23 -4.90
C SER A 14 -5.97 -4.51 -5.14
N LEU A 15 -6.32 -5.46 -6.01
CA LEU A 15 -7.69 -5.83 -6.37
C LEU A 15 -7.95 -7.35 -6.20
N SER A 16 -7.03 -8.09 -5.58
CA SER A 16 -7.08 -9.56 -5.52
C SER A 16 -7.41 -10.08 -4.13
N HIS A 17 -8.62 -10.61 -3.98
CA HIS A 17 -9.06 -11.28 -2.76
C HIS A 17 -8.24 -12.54 -2.46
N GLU A 18 -7.86 -13.29 -3.49
CA GLU A 18 -7.02 -14.49 -3.35
C GLU A 18 -5.66 -14.15 -2.74
N LEU A 19 -5.05 -13.02 -3.14
CA LEU A 19 -3.75 -12.61 -2.62
C LEU A 19 -3.86 -11.96 -1.23
N ASN A 20 -4.81 -11.05 -1.03
CA ASN A 20 -4.88 -10.28 0.20
C ASN A 20 -5.55 -11.05 1.36
N MET A 21 -6.62 -11.78 1.08
CA MET A 21 -7.36 -12.51 2.12
C MET A 21 -6.83 -13.93 2.25
N LYS A 22 -6.90 -14.75 1.20
CA LYS A 22 -6.52 -16.16 1.33
C LYS A 22 -5.03 -16.34 1.58
N LEU A 23 -4.17 -15.76 0.75
CA LEU A 23 -2.73 -15.91 0.95
C LEU A 23 -2.24 -15.07 2.14
N LEU A 24 -2.38 -13.75 2.09
CA LEU A 24 -1.72 -12.89 3.06
C LEU A 24 -2.35 -12.95 4.46
N ARG A 25 -3.68 -12.92 4.58
CA ARG A 25 -4.35 -12.97 5.89
C ARG A 25 -4.48 -14.38 6.44
N GLU A 26 -4.98 -15.33 5.65
CA GLU A 26 -5.31 -16.68 6.14
C GLU A 26 -4.07 -17.59 6.17
N GLU A 27 -3.37 -17.76 5.04
CA GLU A 27 -2.23 -18.69 4.95
C GLU A 27 -0.97 -18.15 5.65
N LEU A 28 -0.62 -16.88 5.43
CA LEU A 28 0.57 -16.25 6.03
C LEU A 28 0.30 -15.65 7.42
N GLY A 29 -0.98 -15.57 7.84
CA GLY A 29 -1.35 -15.08 9.17
C GLY A 29 -1.07 -13.59 9.40
N PHE A 30 -0.98 -12.77 8.34
CA PHE A 30 -0.68 -11.36 8.49
C PHE A 30 -1.84 -10.61 9.15
N ASN A 31 -1.60 -10.06 10.35
CA ASN A 31 -2.58 -9.32 11.14
C ASN A 31 -2.35 -7.79 11.15
N GLY A 32 -1.44 -7.28 10.31
CA GLY A 32 -1.16 -5.85 10.20
C GLY A 32 -2.10 -5.10 9.25
N LEU A 33 -1.73 -3.86 8.92
CA LEU A 33 -2.44 -3.03 7.95
C LEU A 33 -1.99 -3.38 6.52
N ILE A 34 -2.94 -3.68 5.61
CA ILE A 34 -2.67 -3.85 4.18
C ILE A 34 -2.95 -2.52 3.48
N VAL A 35 -1.95 -2.00 2.76
CA VAL A 35 -2.05 -0.74 2.02
C VAL A 35 -1.79 -1.01 0.54
N SER A 36 -2.60 -0.42 -0.34
CA SER A 36 -2.32 -0.50 -1.79
C SER A 36 -1.10 0.36 -2.16
N ASP A 37 -0.51 0.10 -3.33
CA ASP A 37 0.29 1.12 -4.01
C ASP A 37 -0.61 2.26 -4.54
N ALA A 38 -0.02 3.32 -5.09
CA ALA A 38 -0.72 4.51 -5.57
C ALA A 38 -1.84 4.17 -6.58
N THR A 39 -3.08 4.54 -6.26
CA THR A 39 -4.26 4.16 -7.07
C THR A 39 -4.38 4.86 -8.42
N SER A 40 -3.51 5.84 -8.70
CA SER A 40 -3.44 6.55 -9.99
C SER A 40 -2.60 5.81 -11.03
N MET A 41 -1.84 4.78 -10.63
CA MET A 41 -0.97 4.04 -11.53
C MET A 41 -1.76 3.23 -12.56
N ILE A 42 -1.24 3.15 -13.79
CA ILE A 42 -1.86 2.40 -14.91
C ILE A 42 -2.07 0.92 -14.55
N GLY A 43 -1.19 0.34 -13.73
CA GLY A 43 -1.34 -1.03 -13.25
C GLY A 43 -2.64 -1.28 -12.47
N MET A 44 -3.25 -0.25 -11.90
CA MET A 44 -4.57 -0.32 -11.26
C MET A 44 -5.67 0.23 -12.17
N THR A 45 -5.47 1.41 -12.78
CA THR A 45 -6.52 2.10 -13.55
C THR A 45 -6.89 1.41 -14.87
N SER A 46 -6.04 0.51 -15.39
CA SER A 46 -6.35 -0.32 -16.56
C SER A 46 -7.36 -1.44 -16.29
N PHE A 47 -7.66 -1.75 -15.02
CA PHE A 47 -8.52 -2.89 -14.65
C PHE A 47 -10.01 -2.52 -14.53
N GLY A 48 -10.37 -1.25 -14.58
CA GLY A 48 -11.77 -0.84 -14.53
C GLY A 48 -11.95 0.66 -14.38
N ARG A 49 -13.21 1.08 -14.34
CA ARG A 49 -13.53 2.49 -14.05
C ARG A 49 -13.16 2.78 -12.60
N ARG A 50 -12.62 3.98 -12.35
CA ARG A 50 -12.20 4.43 -11.02
C ARG A 50 -13.27 4.19 -9.96
N LYS A 51 -14.51 4.58 -10.26
CA LYS A 51 -15.66 4.42 -9.36
C LYS A 51 -15.95 2.97 -8.94
N ASP A 52 -15.53 1.98 -9.74
CA ASP A 52 -15.76 0.56 -9.43
C ASP A 52 -14.54 -0.04 -8.71
N ILE A 53 -13.32 0.32 -9.13
CA ILE A 53 -12.08 -0.27 -8.60
C ILE A 53 -11.68 0.27 -7.21
N ILE A 54 -12.08 1.49 -6.85
CA ILE A 54 -11.77 2.09 -5.54
C ILE A 54 -12.46 1.34 -4.38
N PRO A 55 -13.80 1.15 -4.37
CA PRO A 55 -14.45 0.32 -3.35
C PRO A 55 -14.02 -1.15 -3.45
N GLN A 56 -13.80 -1.66 -4.67
CA GLN A 56 -13.30 -3.04 -4.87
C GLN A 56 -11.93 -3.27 -4.23
N CYS A 57 -11.06 -2.26 -4.20
CA CYS A 57 -9.75 -2.35 -3.55
C CYS A 57 -9.91 -2.75 -2.08
N ILE A 58 -10.78 -2.04 -1.34
CA ILE A 58 -11.06 -2.35 0.07
C ILE A 58 -11.80 -3.68 0.22
N ALA A 59 -12.78 -3.95 -0.64
CA ALA A 59 -13.52 -5.21 -0.65
C ALA A 59 -12.61 -6.42 -0.88
N SER A 60 -11.50 -6.24 -1.63
CA SER A 60 -10.52 -7.29 -1.90
C SER A 60 -9.59 -7.60 -0.73
N GLY A 61 -9.64 -6.87 0.38
CA GLY A 61 -8.84 -7.12 1.58
C GLY A 61 -7.78 -6.06 1.89
N VAL A 62 -7.61 -5.05 1.03
CA VAL A 62 -6.83 -3.84 1.36
C VAL A 62 -7.56 -3.04 2.43
N ASP A 63 -6.86 -2.53 3.44
CA ASP A 63 -7.48 -1.71 4.49
C ASP A 63 -7.43 -0.22 4.18
N MET A 64 -6.41 0.23 3.47
CA MET A 64 -6.24 1.62 3.06
C MET A 64 -5.68 1.70 1.64
N PHE A 65 -6.34 2.44 0.75
CA PHE A 65 -5.79 2.70 -0.57
C PHE A 65 -4.90 3.95 -0.56
N LEU A 66 -3.78 3.91 -1.28
CA LEU A 66 -2.81 5.00 -1.30
C LEU A 66 -3.11 6.01 -2.41
N PHE A 67 -3.24 7.27 -2.00
CA PHE A 67 -3.57 8.43 -2.83
C PHE A 67 -4.95 8.41 -3.51
N THR A 68 -5.56 9.58 -3.53
CA THR A 68 -6.73 9.90 -4.36
C THR A 68 -6.26 10.55 -5.65
N ASN A 69 -7.01 10.35 -6.74
CA ASN A 69 -6.80 11.14 -7.96
C ASN A 69 -7.58 12.45 -7.86
N ASP A 70 -8.87 12.33 -7.56
CA ASP A 70 -9.75 13.43 -7.17
C ASP A 70 -10.45 13.02 -5.87
N MET A 71 -10.28 13.83 -4.82
CA MET A 71 -10.79 13.49 -3.49
C MET A 71 -12.31 13.38 -3.46
N GLN A 72 -13.01 14.24 -4.21
CA GLN A 72 -14.46 14.26 -4.21
C GLN A 72 -15.02 13.07 -4.98
N GLU A 73 -14.46 12.78 -6.16
CA GLU A 73 -14.82 11.60 -6.96
C GLU A 73 -14.60 10.31 -6.18
N ASP A 74 -13.43 10.14 -5.57
CA ASP A 74 -13.07 8.92 -4.84
C ASP A 74 -13.91 8.71 -3.60
N PHE A 75 -14.22 9.79 -2.88
CA PHE A 75 -15.12 9.74 -1.75
C PHE A 75 -16.53 9.31 -2.17
N GLN A 76 -17.07 9.89 -3.25
CA GLN A 76 -18.39 9.51 -3.76
C GLN A 76 -18.42 8.07 -4.28
N ALA A 77 -17.34 7.61 -4.92
CA ALA A 77 -17.19 6.22 -5.35
C ALA A 77 -17.22 5.25 -4.16
N MET A 78 -16.50 5.55 -3.08
CA MET A 78 -16.53 4.76 -1.85
C MET A 78 -17.92 4.74 -1.21
N LEU A 79 -18.55 5.91 -1.09
CA LEU A 79 -19.88 6.05 -0.50
C LEU A 79 -20.92 5.24 -1.29
N GLN A 80 -20.91 5.35 -2.62
CA GLN A 80 -21.79 4.58 -3.49
C GLN A 80 -21.49 3.08 -3.41
N GLY A 81 -20.20 2.70 -3.36
CA GLY A 81 -19.80 1.31 -3.22
C GLY A 81 -20.30 0.67 -1.93
N VAL A 82 -20.39 1.43 -0.83
CA VAL A 82 -21.02 0.98 0.41
C VAL A 82 -22.54 0.87 0.26
N HIS A 83 -23.20 1.91 -0.27
CA HIS A 83 -24.66 1.91 -0.45
C HIS A 83 -25.17 0.78 -1.35
N ASP A 84 -24.45 0.47 -2.43
CA ASP A 84 -24.84 -0.57 -3.39
C ASP A 84 -24.35 -1.97 -2.97
N GLY A 85 -23.67 -2.09 -1.83
CA GLY A 85 -23.18 -3.36 -1.28
C GLY A 85 -21.95 -3.94 -1.98
N ALA A 86 -21.27 -3.18 -2.86
CA ALA A 86 -19.99 -3.57 -3.43
C ALA A 86 -18.87 -3.64 -2.37
N LEU A 87 -18.99 -2.84 -1.31
CA LEU A 87 -18.19 -2.91 -0.09
C LEU A 87 -19.15 -3.04 1.10
N THR A 88 -19.03 -4.12 1.88
CA THR A 88 -19.91 -4.32 3.05
C THR A 88 -19.47 -3.45 4.24
N GLU A 89 -20.42 -3.10 5.11
CA GLU A 89 -20.12 -2.35 6.34
C GLU A 89 -19.18 -3.13 7.26
N GLU A 90 -19.31 -4.46 7.34
CA GLU A 90 -18.44 -5.31 8.14
C GLU A 90 -16.99 -5.22 7.67
N ARG A 91 -16.77 -5.32 6.34
CA ARG A 91 -15.43 -5.22 5.75
C ARG A 91 -14.84 -3.81 5.94
N LEU A 92 -15.66 -2.77 5.79
CA LEU A 92 -15.24 -1.39 6.02
C LEU A 92 -14.82 -1.18 7.50
N ASN A 93 -15.65 -1.63 8.45
CA ASN A 93 -15.36 -1.51 9.88
C ASN A 93 -14.11 -2.29 10.28
N GLU A 94 -13.88 -3.46 9.70
CA GLU A 94 -12.68 -4.25 9.90
C GLU A 94 -11.41 -3.49 9.44
N ALA A 95 -11.46 -2.89 8.24
CA ALA A 95 -10.38 -2.05 7.71
C ALA A 95 -10.10 -0.83 8.60
N VAL A 96 -11.14 -0.09 8.97
CA VAL A 96 -11.05 1.09 9.85
C VAL A 96 -10.48 0.70 11.21
N THR A 97 -10.88 -0.44 11.77
CA THR A 97 -10.36 -0.93 13.05
C THR A 97 -8.86 -1.15 13.00
N ARG A 98 -8.32 -1.72 11.91
CA ARG A 98 -6.85 -1.88 11.75
C ARG A 98 -6.13 -0.56 11.62
N ILE A 99 -6.71 0.41 10.90
CA ILE A 99 -6.17 1.77 10.80
C ILE A 99 -6.08 2.43 12.18
N LEU A 100 -7.16 2.35 12.96
CA LEU A 100 -7.22 2.92 14.30
C LEU A 100 -6.29 2.18 15.27
N ALA A 101 -6.19 0.86 15.18
CA ALA A 101 -5.25 0.06 15.97
C ALA A 101 -3.79 0.44 15.70
N LEU A 102 -3.41 0.68 14.44
CA LEU A 102 -2.06 1.16 14.09
C LEU A 102 -1.81 2.58 14.64
N LYS A 103 -2.78 3.48 14.51
CA LYS A 103 -2.66 4.83 15.11
C LYS A 103 -2.53 4.75 16.63
N ALA A 104 -3.23 3.80 17.26
CA ALA A 104 -3.15 3.57 18.70
C ALA A 104 -1.80 2.99 19.12
N SER A 105 -1.25 2.01 18.38
CA SER A 105 0.05 1.40 18.69
C SER A 105 1.21 2.38 18.55
N LEU A 106 1.08 3.38 17.67
CA LEU A 106 2.03 4.49 17.53
C LEU A 106 1.85 5.59 18.59
N GLY A 107 0.86 5.47 19.49
CA GLY A 107 0.59 6.47 20.53
C GLY A 107 0.01 7.79 20.03
N LEU A 108 -0.41 7.89 18.76
CA LEU A 108 -0.84 9.15 18.13
C LEU A 108 -2.12 9.76 18.73
N HIS A 109 -2.86 8.97 19.51
CA HIS A 109 -4.03 9.40 20.25
C HIS A 109 -3.70 9.99 21.64
N LEU A 110 -2.44 9.88 22.08
CA LEU A 110 -1.96 10.33 23.39
C LEU A 110 -1.01 11.53 23.28
N THR A 111 -0.30 11.65 22.17
CA THR A 111 0.76 12.65 21.98
C THR A 111 0.39 13.65 20.88
N GLN A 112 0.66 14.93 21.11
CA GLN A 112 0.70 15.93 20.03
C GLN A 112 2.07 15.89 19.35
N ALA A 113 2.17 16.42 18.13
CA ALA A 113 3.43 16.49 17.42
C ALA A 113 4.40 17.42 18.16
N ASP A 114 5.46 16.85 18.75
CA ASP A 114 6.55 17.63 19.33
C ASP A 114 7.48 18.17 18.23
N GLU A 115 8.07 19.34 18.48
CA GLU A 115 9.18 19.85 17.69
C GLU A 115 10.33 18.86 17.76
N ARG A 116 10.67 18.25 16.62
CA ARG A 116 11.75 17.27 16.53
C ARG A 116 13.06 17.96 16.23
N ASP A 117 14.14 17.47 16.82
CA ASP A 117 15.50 17.92 16.51
C ASP A 117 15.82 17.63 15.04
N LEU A 118 16.01 18.69 14.26
CA LEU A 118 16.37 18.60 12.84
C LEU A 118 17.87 18.36 12.63
N GLY A 119 18.71 18.51 13.68
CA GLY A 119 20.15 18.26 13.61
C GLY A 119 20.52 16.81 13.30
N VAL A 120 19.58 15.88 13.49
CA VAL A 120 19.73 14.47 13.09
C VAL A 120 19.72 14.29 11.56
N VAL A 121 19.06 15.20 10.82
CA VAL A 121 18.97 15.12 9.35
C VAL A 121 20.30 15.53 8.75
N GLY A 122 20.94 14.60 8.03
CA GLY A 122 22.28 14.84 7.46
C GLY A 122 23.40 14.88 8.49
N SER A 123 23.21 14.26 9.66
CA SER A 123 24.25 14.14 10.68
C SER A 123 25.54 13.47 10.14
N ALA A 124 26.67 13.75 10.79
CA ALA A 124 27.96 13.16 10.40
C ALA A 124 27.93 11.62 10.43
N GLU A 125 27.20 11.03 11.37
CA GLU A 125 26.98 9.59 11.48
C GLU A 125 26.27 9.03 10.24
N HIS A 126 25.16 9.65 9.82
CA HIS A 126 24.43 9.24 8.62
C HIS A 126 25.28 9.37 7.35
N LEU A 127 26.07 10.44 7.23
CA LEU A 127 26.96 10.65 6.09
C LEU A 127 28.10 9.62 6.04
N GLN A 128 28.67 9.28 7.19
CA GLN A 128 29.70 8.25 7.29
C GLN A 128 29.15 6.86 6.92
N LEU A 129 27.96 6.52 7.42
CA LEU A 129 27.29 5.27 7.06
C LEU A 129 26.98 5.19 5.55
N ALA A 130 26.50 6.28 4.96
CA ALA A 130 26.25 6.34 3.52
C ALA A 130 27.54 6.10 2.70
N ALA A 131 28.66 6.70 3.11
CA ALA A 131 29.95 6.49 2.47
C ALA A 131 30.44 5.05 2.59
N GLU A 132 30.26 4.43 3.76
CA GLU A 132 30.61 3.03 3.98
C GLU A 132 29.81 2.09 3.08
N ILE A 133 28.47 2.25 3.04
CA ILE A 133 27.59 1.46 2.18
C ILE A 133 28.01 1.57 0.72
N ALA A 134 28.25 2.80 0.24
CA ALA A 134 28.69 3.04 -1.14
C ALA A 134 30.01 2.34 -1.45
N SER A 135 31.00 2.40 -0.54
CA SER A 135 32.30 1.76 -0.72
C SER A 135 32.21 0.22 -0.83
N LYS A 136 31.21 -0.39 -0.19
CA LYS A 136 31.01 -1.84 -0.14
C LYS A 136 30.02 -2.36 -1.18
N SER A 137 29.20 -1.49 -1.78
CA SER A 137 28.15 -1.90 -2.73
C SER A 137 28.58 -1.89 -4.20
N VAL A 138 29.59 -1.08 -4.56
CA VAL A 138 30.05 -1.00 -5.96
C VAL A 138 30.66 -2.33 -6.40
N THR A 139 30.12 -2.88 -7.48
CA THR A 139 30.57 -4.16 -8.05
C THR A 139 31.10 -3.95 -9.46
N LEU A 140 32.37 -4.27 -9.70
CA LEU A 140 32.95 -4.31 -11.04
C LEU A 140 32.49 -5.57 -11.76
N VAL A 141 31.47 -5.45 -12.60
CA VAL A 141 30.87 -6.60 -13.30
C VAL A 141 31.80 -7.15 -14.39
N LYS A 142 32.57 -6.28 -15.04
CA LYS A 142 33.49 -6.64 -16.12
C LYS A 142 34.63 -5.63 -16.24
N ASP A 143 35.85 -6.13 -16.35
CA ASP A 143 37.03 -5.35 -16.75
C ASP A 143 37.70 -6.01 -17.95
N THR A 144 37.66 -5.33 -19.10
CA THR A 144 38.29 -5.78 -20.36
C THR A 144 39.52 -4.97 -20.75
N GLN A 145 39.83 -3.91 -20.01
CA GLN A 145 40.94 -3.03 -20.33
C GLN A 145 42.12 -3.25 -19.40
N ALA A 146 41.98 -4.12 -18.39
CA ALA A 146 43.01 -4.50 -17.44
C ALA A 146 43.70 -3.27 -16.84
N PHE A 147 42.92 -2.24 -16.54
CA PHE A 147 43.40 -1.17 -15.69
C PHE A 147 43.54 -1.80 -14.30
N TYR A 148 44.79 -1.96 -13.83
CA TYR A 148 45.23 -2.61 -12.57
C TYR A 148 45.75 -4.07 -12.70
N LEU A 149 47.05 -4.19 -12.98
CA LEU A 149 48.03 -4.71 -12.01
C LEU A 149 49.06 -3.60 -11.73
#